data_AF-A0A7W5Z7T2-F1
#
_entry.id   AF-A0A7W5Z7T2-F1
#
_cell.length_a   1.000
_cell.length_b   1.000
_cell.length_c   1.000
_cell.angle_alpha   90.00
_cell.angle_beta   90.00
_cell.angle_gamma   90.00
#
_symmetry.space_group_name_H-M   'P 1'
#
loop_
_entity.id
_entity.type
_entity.pdbx_description
1 polymer ?
#
loop_
_entity_poly.entity_id
_entity_poly.type
_entity_poly.pdbx_seq_one_letter_code
_entity_poly.pdbx_strand_id
1 'polypeptide(L)'
;MAVFTAGVTLFSGFGLGTILMPAFALFFPVPLAIAATAVVHFANNIFKFGLMAKQADWRVVTRFGLPAAIAALAGASLLTWFDKLPAVASYTLGGSAYEITVVKAVIGVLIVVFALLELWPLSSACVFAAFVATRRRAVGILRRPFR
;
A
#
# COMPACT_ATOMS: atom_id res chain seq x y z
N MET A 1 18.47 11.04 -13.82
CA MET A 1 17.03 11.38 -14.01
C MET A 1 16.09 10.37 -13.37
N ALA A 2 16.31 9.05 -13.52
CA ALA A 2 15.48 8.02 -12.89
C ALA A 2 15.37 8.15 -11.36
N VAL A 3 16.48 8.36 -10.64
CA VAL A 3 16.48 8.53 -9.16
C VAL A 3 15.68 9.75 -8.70
N PHE A 4 15.80 10.87 -9.42
CA PHE A 4 15.06 12.09 -9.09
C PHE A 4 13.55 11.92 -9.35
N THR A 5 13.21 11.29 -10.48
CA THR A 5 11.81 10.99 -10.84
C THR A 5 11.20 9.97 -9.87
N ALA A 6 11.98 8.98 -9.44
CA ALA A 6 11.62 8.01 -8.41
C ALA A 6 11.45 8.72 -7.05
N GLY A 7 12.32 9.65 -6.67
CA GLY A 7 12.17 10.46 -5.46
C GLY A 7 10.90 11.31 -5.47
N VAL A 8 10.62 12.02 -6.56
CA VAL A 8 9.41 12.84 -6.69
C VAL A 8 8.15 11.96 -6.67
N THR A 9 8.15 10.77 -7.28
CA THR A 9 7.02 9.83 -7.23
C THR A 9 6.86 9.15 -5.87
N LEU A 10 7.97 8.89 -5.15
CA LEU A 10 8.00 8.45 -3.75
C LEU A 10 7.24 9.45 -2.88
N PHE A 11 7.60 10.74 -2.97
CA PHE A 11 6.94 11.82 -2.21
C PHE A 11 5.56 12.22 -2.75
N SER A 12 5.28 11.97 -4.04
CA SER A 12 4.01 12.32 -4.69
C SER A 12 2.82 11.56 -4.09
N GLY A 13 3.00 10.37 -3.50
CA GLY A 13 1.93 9.77 -2.70
C GLY A 13 1.94 8.26 -2.51
N PHE A 14 2.74 7.52 -3.29
CA PHE A 14 2.88 6.07 -3.08
C PHE A 14 3.89 5.77 -1.97
N GLY A 15 5.08 6.38 -2.03
CA GLY A 15 6.14 6.19 -1.03
C GLY A 15 5.93 6.95 0.29
N LEU A 16 5.16 8.06 0.26
CA LEU A 16 4.84 8.83 1.46
C LEU A 16 4.08 7.97 2.48
N GLY A 17 3.05 7.23 2.05
CA GLY A 17 2.30 6.33 2.95
C GLY A 17 3.15 5.16 3.46
N THR A 18 4.10 4.67 2.66
CA THR A 18 5.00 3.56 3.02
C THR A 18 6.07 3.98 4.02
N ILE A 19 6.56 5.22 3.95
CA ILE A 19 7.58 5.74 4.88
C ILE A 19 6.94 6.32 6.15
N LEU A 20 5.72 6.87 6.06
CA LEU A 20 5.07 7.47 7.22
C LEU A 20 4.76 6.46 8.32
N MET A 21 4.31 5.25 7.96
CA MET A 21 4.00 4.23 8.96
C MET A 21 5.21 3.91 9.85
N PRO A 22 6.37 3.47 9.31
CA PRO A 22 7.53 3.17 10.14
C PRO A 22 8.03 4.42 10.88
N ALA A 23 7.99 5.60 10.25
CA ALA A 23 8.37 6.84 10.92
C ALA A 23 7.48 7.13 12.15
N PHE A 24 6.16 7.02 12.04
CA PHE A 24 5.25 7.22 13.16
C PHE A 24 5.33 6.10 14.20
N ALA A 25 5.56 4.85 13.78
CA ALA A 25 5.69 3.72 14.69
C ALA A 25 6.92 3.81 15.62
N LEU A 26 7.93 4.61 15.26
CA LEU A 26 9.07 4.91 16.12
C LEU A 26 8.72 5.82 17.32
N PHE A 27 7.68 6.65 17.18
CA PHE A 27 7.31 7.66 18.18
C PHE A 27 5.94 7.45 18.82
N PHE A 28 5.06 6.67 18.18
CA PHE A 28 3.67 6.47 18.60
C PHE A 28 3.31 4.99 18.68
N PRO A 29 2.33 4.62 19.53
CA PRO A 29 1.75 3.28 19.52
C PRO A 29 1.24 2.91 18.13
N VAL A 30 1.37 1.64 17.77
CA VAL A 30 1.04 1.13 16.43
C VAL A 30 -0.36 1.53 15.93
N PRO A 31 -1.44 1.47 16.74
CA PRO A 31 -2.77 1.93 16.30
C PRO A 31 -2.78 3.41 15.89
N LEU A 32 -2.12 4.26 16.69
CA LEU A 32 -2.05 5.70 16.43
C LEU A 32 -1.18 6.01 15.22
N ALA A 33 -0.07 5.29 15.05
CA ALA A 33 0.79 5.42 13.87
C ALA A 33 0.04 5.06 12.57
N ILE A 34 -0.78 4.01 12.59
CA ILE A 34 -1.63 3.62 11.46
C ILE A 34 -2.67 4.69 11.18
N ALA A 35 -3.38 5.17 12.22
CA ALA A 35 -4.40 6.20 12.07
C ALA A 35 -3.82 7.50 11.48
N ALA A 36 -2.67 7.97 12.00
CA ALA A 36 -1.99 9.15 11.49
C ALA A 36 -1.55 8.98 10.03
N THR A 37 -1.00 7.82 9.67
CA THR A 37 -0.63 7.50 8.28
C THR A 37 -1.85 7.52 7.37
N ALA A 38 -2.97 6.94 7.81
CA ALA A 38 -4.22 6.92 7.06
C ALA A 38 -4.75 8.33 6.79
N VAL A 39 -4.72 9.23 7.77
CA VAL A 39 -5.16 10.63 7.61
C VAL A 39 -4.30 11.37 6.59
N VAL A 40 -2.98 11.26 6.68
CA VAL A 40 -2.07 11.93 5.74
C VAL A 40 -2.26 11.37 4.32
N HIS A 41 -2.38 10.06 4.18
CA HIS A 41 -2.64 9.43 2.88
C HIS A 41 -3.99 9.85 2.30
N PHE A 42 -5.03 9.91 3.13
CA PHE A 42 -6.35 10.37 2.73
C PHE A 42 -6.35 11.83 2.25
N ALA A 43 -5.70 12.73 3.00
CA ALA A 43 -5.56 14.13 2.61
C ALA A 43 -4.82 14.28 1.27
N ASN A 44 -3.72 13.53 1.09
CA ASN A 44 -2.99 13.52 -0.17
C ASN A 44 -3.84 13.01 -1.35
N ASN A 45 -4.64 11.97 -1.11
CA ASN A 45 -5.53 11.42 -2.13
C ASN A 45 -6.68 12.38 -2.48
N ILE A 46 -7.25 13.09 -1.50
CA ILE A 46 -8.25 14.16 -1.74
C ILE A 46 -7.64 15.27 -2.58
N PHE A 47 -6.43 15.74 -2.24
CA PHE A 47 -5.77 16.79 -2.99
C PHE A 47 -5.59 16.41 -4.47
N LYS A 48 -5.08 15.20 -4.73
CA LYS A 48 -4.97 14.66 -6.09
C LYS A 48 -6.31 14.50 -6.78
N PHE A 49 -7.30 14.00 -6.05
CA PHE A 49 -8.64 13.84 -6.59
C PHE A 49 -9.21 15.20 -7.01
N GLY A 50 -9.10 16.24 -6.19
CA GLY A 50 -9.55 17.59 -6.54
C GLY A 50 -8.87 18.16 -7.78
N LEU A 51 -7.56 17.95 -7.94
CA LEU A 51 -6.81 18.37 -9.13
C LEU A 51 -7.25 17.62 -10.40
N MET A 52 -7.58 16.34 -10.29
CA MET A 52 -7.85 15.47 -11.45
C MET A 52 -9.35 15.18 -11.67
N ALA A 53 -10.25 15.63 -10.79
CA ALA A 53 -11.67 15.28 -10.80
C ALA A 53 -12.36 15.61 -12.13
N LYS A 54 -11.97 16.70 -12.79
CA LYS A 54 -12.55 17.11 -14.09
C LYS A 54 -12.14 16.19 -15.25
N GLN A 55 -11.03 15.48 -15.12
CA GLN A 55 -10.48 14.58 -16.14
C GLN A 55 -10.64 13.10 -15.76
N ALA A 56 -11.18 12.82 -14.58
CA ALA A 56 -11.34 11.48 -14.06
C ALA A 56 -12.47 10.72 -14.77
N ASP A 57 -12.22 9.47 -15.12
CA ASP A 57 -13.28 8.55 -15.55
C ASP A 57 -14.09 8.09 -14.33
N TRP A 58 -15.29 8.62 -14.17
CA TRP A 58 -16.19 8.32 -13.06
C TRP A 58 -16.60 6.84 -12.99
N ARG A 59 -16.56 6.10 -14.09
CA ARG A 59 -16.82 4.65 -14.09
C ARG A 59 -15.68 3.89 -13.40
N VAL A 60 -14.44 4.34 -13.57
CA VAL A 60 -13.28 3.78 -12.87
C VAL A 60 -13.30 4.20 -11.41
N VAL A 61 -13.52 5.48 -11.12
CA VAL A 61 -13.57 5.99 -9.73
C VAL A 61 -14.60 5.24 -8.90
N THR A 62 -15.79 4.98 -9.43
CA THR A 62 -16.83 4.25 -8.69
C THR A 62 -16.52 2.77 -8.56
N ARG A 63 -16.05 2.09 -9.62
CA ARG A 63 -15.76 0.65 -9.58
C ARG A 63 -14.53 0.28 -8.76
N PHE A 64 -13.58 1.19 -8.58
CA PHE A 64 -12.37 0.94 -7.80
C PHE A 64 -12.38 1.69 -6.46
N GLY A 65 -12.80 2.95 -6.46
CA GLY A 65 -12.81 3.80 -5.27
C GLY A 65 -13.86 3.40 -4.26
N LEU A 66 -15.08 3.02 -4.68
CA LEU A 66 -16.13 2.63 -3.74
C LEU A 66 -15.79 1.31 -3.01
N PRO A 67 -15.36 0.23 -3.71
CA PRO A 67 -14.90 -0.98 -3.01
C PRO A 67 -13.69 -0.71 -2.11
N ALA A 68 -12.73 0.11 -2.56
CA ALA A 68 -11.58 0.47 -1.75
C ALA A 68 -11.97 1.24 -0.47
N ALA A 69 -12.92 2.17 -0.56
CA ALA A 69 -13.43 2.90 0.60
C ALA A 69 -14.13 1.98 1.60
N ILE A 70 -14.97 1.06 1.12
CA ILE A 70 -15.64 0.07 1.97
C ILE A 70 -14.61 -0.83 2.67
N ALA A 71 -13.62 -1.34 1.91
CA ALA A 71 -12.55 -2.15 2.48
C ALA A 71 -11.71 -1.39 3.51
N ALA A 72 -11.42 -0.11 3.27
CA ALA A 72 -10.68 0.73 4.22
C ALA A 72 -11.47 0.96 5.51
N LEU A 73 -12.77 1.24 5.43
CA LEU A 73 -13.65 1.39 6.59
C LEU A 73 -13.75 0.08 7.38
N ALA A 74 -13.89 -1.05 6.68
CA ALA A 74 -13.90 -2.37 7.31
C ALA A 74 -12.58 -2.66 8.04
N GLY A 75 -11.44 -2.37 7.41
CA GLY A 75 -10.11 -2.52 8.01
C GLY A 75 -9.90 -1.62 9.24
N ALA A 76 -10.31 -0.36 9.17
CA ALA A 76 -10.22 0.58 10.29
C ALA A 76 -11.11 0.11 11.47
N SER A 77 -12.33 -0.34 11.17
CA SER A 77 -13.24 -0.88 12.19
C SER A 77 -12.65 -2.12 12.86
N LEU A 78 -12.09 -3.04 12.06
CA LEU A 78 -11.44 -4.24 12.57
C LEU A 78 -10.24 -3.92 13.47
N LEU A 79 -9.44 -2.91 13.10
CA LEU A 79 -8.32 -2.45 13.91
C LEU A 79 -8.78 -1.95 15.29
N THR A 80 -9.84 -1.12 15.33
CA THR A 80 -10.40 -0.63 16.60
C THR A 80 -10.99 -1.74 17.47
N TRP A 81 -11.46 -2.83 16.85
CA TRP A 81 -11.92 -4.00 17.59
C TRP A 81 -10.76 -4.80 18.19
N PHE A 82 -9.68 -5.01 17.42
CA PHE A 82 -8.48 -5.68 17.92
C PHE A 82 -7.75 -4.92 19.02
N ASP A 83 -7.83 -3.58 19.03
CA ASP A 83 -7.21 -2.74 20.05
C ASP A 83 -7.82 -2.92 21.45
N LYS A 84 -9.07 -3.41 21.53
CA LYS A 84 -9.78 -3.66 22.79
C LYS A 84 -9.54 -5.06 23.37
N LEU A 85 -8.89 -5.95 22.62
CA LEU A 85 -8.63 -7.31 23.07
C LEU A 85 -7.47 -7.34 24.07
N PRO A 86 -7.52 -8.19 25.10
CA PRO A 86 -6.42 -8.33 26.05
C PRO A 86 -5.14 -8.81 25.34
N ALA A 87 -4.00 -8.52 25.97
CA ALA A 87 -2.71 -9.02 25.48
C ALA A 87 -2.71 -10.55 25.43
N VAL A 88 -2.17 -11.10 24.34
CA VAL A 88 -2.10 -12.55 24.09
C VAL A 88 -0.99 -13.18 24.92
N ALA A 89 0.12 -12.45 25.07
CA ALA A 89 1.27 -12.86 25.87
C ALA A 89 2.04 -11.63 26.35
N SER A 90 2.70 -11.76 27.49
CA SER A 90 3.68 -10.78 27.98
C SER A 90 5.02 -11.47 28.18
N TYR A 91 6.10 -10.76 27.89
CA TYR A 91 7.46 -11.25 28.11
C TYR A 91 8.30 -10.12 28.71
N THR A 92 9.29 -10.48 29.51
CA THR A 92 10.23 -9.51 30.07
C THR A 92 11.53 -9.56 29.28
N LEU A 93 12.01 -8.40 28.84
CA LEU A 93 13.28 -8.27 28.13
C LEU A 93 14.07 -7.12 28.78
N GLY A 94 15.26 -7.43 29.29
CA GLY A 94 16.12 -6.42 29.94
C GLY A 94 15.47 -5.75 31.16
N GLY A 95 14.61 -6.47 31.90
CA GLY A 95 13.88 -5.94 33.07
C GLY A 95 12.63 -5.11 32.74
N SER A 96 12.35 -4.85 31.46
CA SER A 96 11.11 -4.20 31.02
C SER A 96 10.09 -5.24 30.56
N ALA A 97 8.83 -5.09 30.99
CA ALA A 97 7.73 -5.93 30.54
C ALA A 97 7.18 -5.44 29.20
N TYR A 98 7.10 -6.34 28.22
CA TYR A 98 6.54 -6.09 26.90
C TYR A 98 5.32 -6.96 26.67
N GLU A 99 4.26 -6.35 26.16
CA GLU A 99 3.02 -7.04 25.83
C GLU A 99 2.86 -7.22 24.32
N ILE A 100 2.48 -8.44 23.94
CA ILE A 100 2.09 -8.84 22.60
C ILE A 100 0.57 -8.71 22.53
N THR A 101 0.10 -7.59 22.00
CA THR A 101 -1.32 -7.38 21.72
C THR A 101 -1.71 -8.04 20.40
N VAL A 102 -3.01 -8.33 20.23
CA VAL A 102 -3.56 -8.88 18.98
C VAL A 102 -3.21 -7.97 17.80
N VAL A 103 -3.30 -6.65 17.98
CA VAL A 103 -2.95 -5.65 16.96
C VAL A 103 -1.50 -5.82 16.48
N LYS A 104 -0.53 -5.89 17.41
CA LYS A 104 0.89 -6.07 17.06
C LYS A 104 1.13 -7.39 16.31
N ALA A 105 0.48 -8.46 16.74
CA ALA A 105 0.61 -9.78 16.10
C ALA A 105 0.06 -9.77 14.67
N VAL A 106 -1.16 -9.27 14.46
CA VAL A 106 -1.79 -9.21 13.13
C VAL A 106 -0.95 -8.37 12.17
N ILE A 107 -0.47 -7.21 12.61
CA ILE A 107 0.35 -6.32 11.77
C ILE A 107 1.69 -6.97 11.45
N GLY A 108 2.34 -7.62 12.43
CA GLY A 108 3.58 -8.36 12.20
C GLY A 108 3.40 -9.45 11.14
N VAL A 109 2.32 -10.23 11.23
CA VAL A 109 1.98 -11.25 10.23
C VAL A 109 1.75 -10.64 8.85
N LEU A 110 0.98 -9.53 8.77
CA LEU A 110 0.74 -8.84 7.50
C LEU A 110 2.04 -8.33 6.87
N ILE A 111 2.96 -7.75 7.65
CA ILE A 111 4.26 -7.28 7.16
C ILE A 111 5.08 -8.45 6.63
N VAL A 112 5.15 -9.56 7.37
CA VAL A 112 5.89 -10.76 6.93
C VAL A 112 5.31 -11.30 5.62
N VAL A 113 3.98 -11.43 5.53
CA VAL A 113 3.31 -11.90 4.31
C VAL A 113 3.60 -10.97 3.13
N PHE A 114 3.46 -9.65 3.30
CA PHE A 114 3.75 -8.70 2.23
C PHE A 114 5.22 -8.68 1.83
N ALA A 115 6.15 -8.76 2.79
CA ALA A 115 7.57 -8.85 2.50
C ALA A 115 7.90 -10.13 1.70
N LEU A 116 7.29 -11.27 2.04
CA LEU A 116 7.46 -12.51 1.29
C LEU A 116 6.86 -12.43 -0.12
N LEU A 117 5.68 -11.81 -0.27
CA LEU A 117 5.06 -11.58 -1.59
C LEU A 117 5.88 -10.63 -2.46
N GLU A 118 6.49 -9.61 -1.87
CA GLU A 118 7.34 -8.65 -2.58
C GLU A 118 8.67 -9.27 -3.03
N LEU A 119 9.27 -10.13 -2.20
CA LEU A 119 10.47 -10.90 -2.55
C LEU A 119 10.20 -12.00 -3.60
N TRP A 120 8.92 -12.34 -3.85
CA TRP A 120 8.55 -13.42 -4.76
C TRP A 120 8.81 -13.04 -6.23
N PRO A 121 9.74 -13.70 -6.95
CA PRO A 121 10.28 -13.26 -8.24
C PRO A 121 9.29 -13.31 -9.42
N LEU A 122 8.11 -13.94 -9.26
CA LEU A 122 7.11 -14.03 -10.33
C LEU A 122 6.38 -12.72 -10.64
N SER A 123 6.40 -11.72 -9.74
CA SER A 123 5.74 -10.42 -9.98
C SER A 123 6.43 -9.61 -11.09
N SER A 124 7.76 -9.64 -11.14
CA SER A 124 8.56 -8.90 -12.13
C SER A 124 8.67 -9.65 -13.47
N ALA A 125 8.82 -10.99 -13.42
CA ALA A 125 9.01 -11.81 -14.62
C ALA A 125 7.72 -11.92 -15.46
N CYS A 126 6.54 -12.06 -14.83
CA CYS A 126 5.28 -12.21 -15.56
C CYS A 126 4.84 -10.90 -16.24
N VAL A 127 5.01 -9.75 -15.55
CA VAL A 127 4.68 -8.43 -16.11
C VAL A 127 5.62 -8.06 -17.26
N PHE A 128 6.92 -8.33 -17.12
CA PHE A 128 7.89 -8.10 -18.18
C PHE A 128 7.67 -9.02 -19.39
N ALA A 129 7.39 -10.31 -19.17
CA ALA A 129 7.09 -11.26 -20.25
C ALA A 129 5.80 -10.89 -21.00
N ALA A 130 4.74 -10.49 -20.30
CA ALA A 130 3.49 -10.04 -20.91
C ALA A 130 3.66 -8.74 -21.72
N PHE A 131 4.46 -7.80 -21.22
CA PHE A 131 4.79 -6.55 -21.93
C PHE A 131 5.61 -6.81 -23.21
N VAL A 132 6.63 -7.68 -23.13
CA VAL A 132 7.46 -8.06 -24.30
C VAL A 132 6.65 -8.82 -25.34
N ALA A 133 5.78 -9.75 -24.93
CA ALA A 133 4.90 -10.48 -25.84
C ALA A 133 3.93 -9.55 -26.60
N THR A 134 3.41 -8.54 -25.93
CA THR A 134 2.50 -7.54 -26.52
C THR A 134 3.23 -6.62 -27.50
N ARG A 135 4.45 -6.17 -27.18
CA ARG A 135 5.29 -5.38 -28.10
C ARG A 135 5.72 -6.17 -29.34
N ARG A 136 6.07 -7.45 -29.21
CA ARG A 136 6.42 -8.30 -30.38
C ARG A 136 5.25 -8.49 -31.34
N ARG A 137 4.01 -8.61 -30.84
CA ARG A 137 2.81 -8.65 -31.69
C ARG A 137 2.55 -7.33 -32.43
N ALA A 138 2.72 -6.19 -31.76
CA ALA A 138 2.52 -4.88 -32.38
C ALA A 138 3.54 -4.61 -33.51
N VAL A 139 4.81 -5.01 -33.32
CA VAL A 139 5.87 -4.85 -34.34
C VAL A 139 5.73 -5.85 -35.49
N GLY A 140 5.21 -7.06 -35.23
CA GLY A 140 4.96 -8.07 -36.26
C GLY A 140 3.82 -7.73 -37.23
N ILE A 141 2.86 -6.90 -36.81
CA ILE A 141 1.73 -6.46 -37.65
C ILE A 141 2.16 -5.39 -38.68
N LEU A 142 3.21 -4.61 -38.39
CA LEU A 142 3.73 -3.58 -39.29
C LEU A 142 4.65 -4.13 -40.41
N ARG A 143 4.86 -5.45 -40.47
CA ARG A 143 5.68 -6.14 -41.48
C ARG A 143 4.86 -6.93 -42.51
N ARG A 144 3.57 -6.64 -42.68
CA ARG A 144 2.84 -7.17 -43.84
C ARG A 144 3.16 -6.29 -45.06
N PRO A 145 3.82 -6.83 -46.10
CA PRO A 145 4.01 -6.08 -47.34
C PRO A 145 2.64 -5.84 -47.96
N PHE A 146 2.34 -4.57 -48.26
CA PHE A 146 1.26 -4.20 -49.17
C PHE A 146 1.51 -4.96 -50.48
N ARG A 147 0.65 -5.92 -50.78
CA ARG A 147 0.47 -6.47 -52.12
C ARG A 147 -0.79 -5.86 -52.71
#